data_AF-A0A7C8HGA3-F1
#
_entry.id   AF-A0A7C8HGA3-F1
#
_cell.length_a   1.000
_cell.length_b   1.000
_cell.length_c   1.000
_cell.angle_alpha   90.00
_cell.angle_beta   90.00
_cell.angle_gamma   90.00
#
_symmetry.space_group_name_H-M   'P 1'
#
loop_
_entity.id
_entity.type
_entity.pdbx_description
1 polymer ?
#
loop_
_entity_poly.entity_id
_entity_poly.type
_entity_poly.pdbx_seq_one_letter_code
_entity_poly.pdbx_strand_id
1 'polypeptide(L)'
;MKVVVEIIIQTLLAFFGIWFIARLLGRKQIAQLTVYEYINGITFGSIAATLATDLNQRTWHHLIGLFLFGILTWCMSYLSIKSKELETIFQGEPIIVIQQGKILEENLKRCLYSINDLQE
;
A
#
# COMPACT_ATOMS: atom_id res chain seq x y z
N MET A 1 28.54 -16.83 -14.18
CA MET A 1 27.58 -17.79 -13.58
C MET A 1 27.13 -17.38 -12.19
N LYS A 2 28.01 -17.09 -11.22
CA LYS A 2 27.60 -16.72 -9.84
C LYS A 2 26.62 -15.54 -9.78
N VAL A 3 26.90 -14.46 -10.50
CA VAL A 3 26.03 -13.27 -10.57
C VAL A 3 24.65 -13.57 -11.15
N VAL A 4 24.57 -14.39 -12.20
CA VAL A 4 23.28 -14.75 -12.82
C VAL A 4 22.42 -15.58 -11.85
N VAL A 5 23.05 -16.52 -11.12
CA VAL A 5 22.35 -17.32 -10.10
C VAL A 5 21.86 -16.42 -8.96
N GLU A 6 22.66 -15.45 -8.54
CA GLU A 6 22.28 -14.47 -7.52
C GLU A 6 21.07 -13.62 -7.94
N ILE A 7 21.09 -13.08 -9.17
CA ILE A 7 19.96 -12.31 -9.72
C ILE A 7 18.68 -13.17 -9.77
N ILE A 8 18.77 -14.43 -10.19
CA ILE A 8 17.62 -15.35 -10.23
C ILE A 8 17.04 -15.54 -8.82
N ILE A 9 17.89 -15.81 -7.82
CA ILE A 9 17.45 -16.01 -6.43
C ILE A 9 16.82 -14.72 -5.88
N GLN A 10 17.49 -13.58 -6.05
CA GLN A 10 17.02 -12.27 -5.60
C GLN A 10 15.67 -11.90 -6.22
N THR A 11 15.50 -12.11 -7.53
CA THR A 11 14.26 -11.83 -8.25
C THR A 11 13.12 -12.73 -7.75
N LEU A 12 13.37 -14.02 -7.54
CA LEU A 12 12.38 -14.93 -6.98
C LEU A 12 11.99 -14.50 -5.55
N LEU A 13 12.96 -14.14 -4.72
CA LEU A 13 12.70 -13.66 -3.36
C LEU A 13 11.87 -12.36 -3.36
N ALA A 14 12.18 -11.41 -4.23
CA ALA A 14 11.42 -10.17 -4.37
C ALA A 14 9.97 -10.43 -4.82
N PHE A 15 9.79 -11.27 -5.84
CA PHE A 15 8.47 -11.64 -6.35
C PHE A 15 7.61 -12.34 -5.28
N PHE A 16 8.14 -13.42 -4.68
CA PHE A 16 7.40 -14.17 -3.66
C PHE A 16 7.24 -13.36 -2.36
N GLY A 17 8.18 -12.48 -2.03
CA GLY A 17 8.11 -11.56 -0.89
C GLY A 17 6.94 -10.58 -1.03
N ILE A 18 6.83 -9.87 -2.15
CA ILE A 18 5.68 -8.98 -2.41
C ILE A 18 4.39 -9.80 -2.43
N TRP A 19 4.37 -10.92 -3.16
CA TRP A 19 3.16 -11.74 -3.28
C TRP A 19 2.65 -12.20 -1.91
N PHE A 20 3.56 -12.62 -1.02
CA PHE A 20 3.23 -13.02 0.34
C PHE A 20 2.68 -11.85 1.17
N ILE A 21 3.34 -10.69 1.12
CA ILE A 21 2.90 -9.49 1.84
C ILE A 21 1.53 -9.01 1.32
N ALA A 22 1.32 -9.00 0.01
CA ALA A 22 0.03 -8.65 -0.60
C ALA A 22 -1.08 -9.60 -0.13
N ARG A 23 -0.78 -10.91 0.01
CA ARG A 23 -1.73 -11.89 0.55
C ARG A 23 -2.09 -11.61 2.01
N LEU A 24 -1.11 -11.20 2.82
CA LEU A 24 -1.26 -10.83 4.24
C LEU A 24 -2.13 -9.57 4.44
N LEU A 25 -1.95 -8.56 3.58
CA LEU A 25 -2.69 -7.30 3.63
C LEU A 25 -4.16 -7.44 3.19
N GLY A 26 -4.51 -8.53 2.49
CA GLY A 26 -5.89 -8.86 2.14
C GLY A 26 -6.35 -8.28 0.80
N ARG A 27 -7.66 -8.40 0.52
CA ARG A 27 -8.28 -7.94 -0.74
C ARG A 27 -8.92 -6.56 -0.52
N LYS A 28 -8.16 -5.49 -0.72
CA LYS A 28 -8.74 -4.14 -0.91
C LYS A 28 -8.95 -3.90 -2.39
N GLN A 29 -10.09 -3.35 -2.78
CA GLN A 29 -10.49 -3.23 -4.18
C GLN A 29 -9.46 -2.43 -4.97
N ILE A 30 -8.89 -3.05 -6.00
CA ILE A 30 -7.87 -2.44 -6.87
C ILE A 30 -8.42 -1.20 -7.61
N ALA A 31 -9.74 -1.08 -7.75
CA ALA A 31 -10.38 0.01 -8.47
C ALA A 31 -10.37 1.36 -7.72
N GLN A 32 -10.28 1.36 -6.39
CA GLN A 32 -10.27 2.58 -5.58
C GLN A 32 -9.26 2.44 -4.44
N LEU A 33 -7.98 2.51 -4.80
CA LEU A 33 -6.91 2.51 -3.80
C LEU A 33 -6.97 3.77 -2.97
N THR A 34 -6.91 3.63 -1.65
CA THR A 34 -6.70 4.78 -0.77
C THR A 34 -5.30 5.36 -1.01
N VAL A 35 -5.09 6.64 -0.69
CA VAL A 35 -3.75 7.28 -0.76
C VAL A 35 -2.72 6.47 0.06
N TYR A 36 -3.16 5.93 1.20
CA TYR A 36 -2.36 5.03 2.03
C TYR A 36 -1.93 3.76 1.28
N GLU A 37 -2.85 3.07 0.59
CA GLU A 37 -2.52 1.89 -0.21
C GLU A 37 -1.58 2.20 -1.37
N TYR A 38 -1.78 3.35 -2.02
CA TYR A 38 -0.93 3.80 -3.12
C TYR A 38 0.53 4.00 -2.67
N ILE A 39 0.74 4.73 -1.56
CA ILE A 39 2.08 4.97 -0.99
C ILE A 39 2.76 3.66 -0.59
N ASN A 40 2.02 2.75 0.07
CA ASN A 40 2.55 1.44 0.45
C ASN A 40 2.94 0.61 -0.77
N GLY A 41 2.10 0.60 -1.82
CA GLY A 41 2.37 -0.13 -3.07
C GLY A 41 3.66 0.33 -3.74
N ILE A 42 3.88 1.64 -3.87
CA ILE A 42 5.12 2.22 -4.41
C ILE A 42 6.31 1.83 -3.53
N THR A 43 6.16 1.90 -2.21
CA THR A 43 7.24 1.59 -1.27
C THR A 43 7.65 0.12 -1.36
N PHE A 44 6.69 -0.81 -1.40
CA PHE A 44 6.97 -2.24 -1.62
C PHE A 44 7.65 -2.50 -2.95
N GLY A 45 7.18 -1.86 -4.03
CA GLY A 45 7.77 -1.95 -5.35
C GLY A 45 9.23 -1.48 -5.37
N SER A 46 9.53 -0.36 -4.71
CA SER A 46 10.88 0.19 -4.59
C SER A 46 11.83 -0.73 -3.80
N ILE A 47 11.38 -1.24 -2.65
CA ILE A 47 12.17 -2.19 -1.84
C ILE A 47 12.44 -3.48 -2.62
N ALA A 48 11.44 -4.00 -3.32
CA ALA A 48 11.59 -5.22 -4.11
C ALA A 48 12.46 -5.03 -5.35
N ALA A 49 12.37 -3.88 -6.02
CA ALA A 49 13.27 -3.53 -7.11
C ALA A 49 14.72 -3.48 -6.59
N THR A 50 14.94 -2.87 -5.44
CA THR A 50 16.27 -2.85 -4.79
C THR A 50 16.73 -4.26 -4.45
N LEU A 51 15.87 -5.09 -3.85
CA LEU A 51 16.17 -6.50 -3.54
C LEU A 51 16.53 -7.32 -4.79
N ALA A 52 15.94 -7.02 -5.96
CA ALA A 52 16.17 -7.74 -7.21
C ALA A 52 17.38 -7.24 -8.01
N THR A 53 17.87 -6.03 -7.74
CA THR A 53 18.87 -5.34 -8.59
C THR A 53 20.13 -4.90 -7.88
N ASP A 54 20.11 -4.77 -6.54
CA ASP A 54 21.30 -4.44 -5.75
C ASP A 54 22.14 -5.70 -5.49
N LEU A 55 23.30 -5.75 -6.16
CA LEU A 55 24.29 -6.82 -6.02
C LEU A 55 25.43 -6.46 -5.07
N ASN A 56 25.48 -5.21 -4.59
CA ASN A 56 26.57 -4.73 -3.75
C ASN A 56 26.31 -5.00 -2.26
N GLN A 57 25.04 -5.12 -1.88
CA GLN A 57 24.63 -5.43 -0.52
C GLN A 57 24.19 -6.88 -0.37
N ARG A 58 24.26 -7.41 0.86
CA ARG A 58 23.76 -8.77 1.11
C ARG A 58 22.24 -8.76 0.98
N THR A 59 21.71 -9.63 0.12
CA THR A 59 20.28 -9.87 -0.13
C THR A 59 19.40 -9.87 1.12
N TRP A 60 19.92 -10.40 2.24
CA TRP A 60 19.18 -10.50 3.49
C TRP A 60 18.78 -9.15 4.10
N HIS A 61 19.55 -8.07 3.87
CA HIS A 61 19.20 -6.74 4.39
C HIS A 61 17.92 -6.21 3.74
N HIS A 62 17.81 -6.33 2.41
CA HIS A 62 16.61 -5.91 1.69
C HIS A 62 15.41 -6.81 2.01
N LEU A 63 15.64 -8.11 2.21
CA LEU A 63 14.60 -9.05 2.60
C LEU A 63 14.02 -8.69 3.98
N ILE A 64 14.88 -8.44 4.98
CA ILE A 64 14.44 -7.99 6.31
C ILE A 64 13.66 -6.68 6.20
N GLY A 65 14.16 -5.72 5.42
CA GLY A 65 13.47 -4.44 5.20
C GLY A 65 12.07 -4.62 4.61
N LEU A 66 11.95 -5.49 3.60
CA LEU A 66 10.67 -5.81 2.96
C LEU A 66 9.67 -6.42 3.95
N PHE A 67 10.08 -7.41 4.73
CA PHE A 67 9.20 -8.05 5.71
C PHE A 67 8.86 -7.14 6.89
N LEU A 68 9.82 -6.35 7.39
CA LEU A 68 9.58 -5.40 8.47
C LEU A 68 8.57 -4.34 8.04
N PHE A 69 8.74 -3.78 6.83
CA PHE A 69 7.78 -2.83 6.28
C PHE A 69 6.40 -3.50 6.11
N GLY A 70 6.34 -4.73 5.60
CA GLY A 70 5.12 -5.52 5.51
C GLY A 70 4.40 -5.72 6.84
N ILE A 71 5.14 -6.05 7.91
CA ILE A 71 4.60 -6.19 9.27
C ILE A 71 4.07 -4.87 9.78
N LEU A 72 4.79 -3.76 9.57
CA LEU A 72 4.34 -2.42 9.99
C LEU A 72 3.05 -2.02 9.27
N THR A 73 2.98 -2.21 7.95
CA THR A 73 1.76 -1.94 7.16
C THR A 73 0.60 -2.81 7.64
N TRP A 74 0.84 -4.09 7.91
CA TRP A 74 -0.19 -4.98 8.43
C TRP A 74 -0.66 -4.56 9.83
N CYS A 75 0.26 -4.22 10.74
CA CYS A 75 -0.06 -3.71 12.07
C CYS A 75 -0.89 -2.43 12.00
N MET A 76 -0.51 -1.46 11.16
CA MET A 76 -1.29 -0.24 10.94
C MET A 76 -2.69 -0.54 10.43
N SER A 77 -2.83 -1.45 9.46
CA SER A 77 -4.13 -1.88 8.95
C SER A 77 -4.98 -2.53 10.03
N TYR A 78 -4.39 -3.41 10.85
CA TYR A 78 -5.09 -4.06 11.95
C TYR A 78 -5.53 -3.08 13.04
N LEU A 79 -4.65 -2.15 13.41
CA LEU A 79 -4.94 -1.11 14.40
C LEU A 79 -6.03 -0.13 13.91
N SER A 80 -6.03 0.19 12.62
CA SER A 80 -7.07 1.04 12.02
C SER A 80 -8.46 0.42 12.16
N ILE A 81 -8.58 -0.90 11.99
CA ILE A 81 -9.87 -1.60 12.16
C ILE A 81 -10.34 -1.55 13.62
N LYS A 82 -9.41 -1.47 14.58
CA LYS A 82 -9.73 -1.51 16.02
C LYS A 82 -10.14 -0.15 16.57
N SER A 83 -9.71 0.96 15.97
CA SER A 83 -10.03 2.32 16.44
C SER A 83 -10.25 3.28 15.28
N LYS A 84 -11.40 3.97 15.31
CA LYS A 84 -11.74 5.01 14.33
C LYS A 84 -10.80 6.21 14.39
N GLU A 85 -10.20 6.51 15.56
CA GLU A 85 -9.16 7.53 15.68
C GLU A 85 -7.88 7.10 14.96
N LEU A 86 -7.53 5.82 15.05
CA LEU A 86 -6.37 5.23 14.37
C LEU A 86 -6.60 5.10 12.85
N GLU A 87 -7.83 4.81 12.45
CA GLU A 87 -8.23 4.87 11.04
C GLU A 87 -8.06 6.28 10.49
N THR A 88 -8.60 7.29 11.18
CA THR A 88 -8.52 8.70 10.74
C THR A 88 -7.08 9.22 10.69
N ILE A 89 -6.21 8.87 11.64
CA ILE A 89 -4.80 9.30 11.63
C ILE A 89 -3.99 8.63 10.51
N PHE A 90 -4.24 7.35 10.20
CA PHE A 90 -3.43 6.60 9.23
C PHE A 90 -3.98 6.64 7.79
N GLN A 91 -5.31 6.64 7.64
CA GLN A 91 -6.00 6.56 6.34
C GLN A 91 -6.73 7.86 5.98
N GLY A 92 -6.83 8.81 6.91
CA GLY A 92 -7.56 10.06 6.73
C GLY A 92 -9.00 9.98 7.21
N GLU A 93 -9.63 11.13 7.42
CA GLU A 93 -11.03 11.20 7.85
C GLU A 93 -11.97 10.85 6.68
N PRO A 94 -12.91 9.91 6.84
CA PRO A 94 -13.90 9.65 5.81
C PRO A 94 -14.84 10.85 5.68
N ILE A 95 -14.88 11.45 4.48
CA ILE A 95 -15.75 12.59 4.20
C ILE A 95 -17.03 12.10 3.52
N ILE A 96 -18.17 12.34 4.15
CA ILE A 96 -19.48 11.99 3.60
C ILE A 96 -19.83 13.01 2.51
N VAL A 97 -19.97 12.58 1.26
CA VAL A 97 -20.31 13.46 0.13
C VAL A 97 -21.80 13.41 -0.25
N ILE A 98 -22.51 12.33 0.13
CA ILE A 98 -23.95 12.18 -0.08
C ILE A 98 -24.59 11.68 1.21
N GLN A 99 -25.65 12.34 1.67
CA GLN A 99 -26.41 11.93 2.84
C GLN A 99 -27.91 12.03 2.55
N GLN A 100 -28.63 10.91 2.69
CA GLN A 100 -30.10 10.85 2.49
C GLN A 100 -30.57 11.44 1.14
N GLY A 101 -29.84 11.14 0.06
CA GLY A 101 -30.16 11.63 -1.28
C GLY A 101 -29.79 13.09 -1.55
N LYS A 102 -29.16 13.79 -0.59
CA LYS A 102 -28.63 15.15 -0.78
C LYS A 102 -27.13 15.11 -0.99
N ILE A 103 -26.67 15.76 -2.05
CA ILE A 103 -25.24 15.98 -2.32
C ILE A 103 -24.75 17.10 -1.40
N LEU A 104 -23.66 16.83 -0.69
CA LEU A 104 -23.01 17.77 0.21
C LEU A 104 -21.89 18.49 -0.55
N GLU A 105 -22.23 19.54 -1.29
CA GLU A 105 -21.28 20.26 -2.17
C GLU A 105 -20.06 20.82 -1.43
N GLU A 106 -20.23 21.25 -0.17
CA GLU A 106 -19.10 21.71 0.65
C GLU A 106 -18.08 20.58 0.89
N ASN A 107 -18.56 19.37 1.11
CA ASN A 107 -17.71 18.20 1.34
C ASN A 107 -17.04 17.73 0.04
N LEU A 108 -17.73 17.83 -1.10
CA LEU A 108 -17.11 17.63 -2.42
C LEU A 108 -15.96 18.63 -2.65
N LYS A 109 -16.18 19.92 -2.40
CA LYS A 109 -15.13 20.95 -2.49
C LYS A 109 -13.95 20.67 -1.57
N ARG A 110 -14.20 20.20 -0.33
CA ARG A 110 -13.14 19.77 0.60
C ARG A 110 -12.33 18.59 0.07
N CYS A 111 -12.97 17.69 -0.69
CA CYS A 111 -12.28 16.56 -1.35
C CYS A 111 -11.67 16.93 -2.71
N LEU A 112 -11.82 18.17 -3.17
CA LEU A 112 -11.45 18.62 -4.53
C LEU A 112 -12.19 17.84 -5.65
N TYR A 113 -13.40 17.36 -5.36
CA TYR A 113 -14.30 16.73 -6.34
C TYR A 113 -15.31 17.75 -6.89
N SER A 114 -15.58 17.66 -8.19
CA SER A 114 -16.70 18.29 -8.87
C SER A 114 -17.96 17.42 -8.80
N ILE A 115 -19.12 18.02 -9.03
CA ILE A 115 -20.39 17.26 -9.15
C ILE A 115 -20.34 16.33 -10.36
N ASN A 116 -19.65 16.72 -11.43
CA ASN A 116 -19.52 15.89 -12.64
C ASN A 116 -18.76 14.59 -12.37
N ASP A 117 -17.81 14.60 -11.43
CA ASP A 117 -17.01 13.43 -11.07
C ASP A 117 -17.86 12.33 -10.39
N LEU A 118 -19.08 12.65 -9.95
CA LEU A 118 -20.03 11.67 -9.43
C LEU A 118 -20.80 10.91 -10.53
N GLN A 119 -20.69 11.33 -11.79
CA GLN A 119 -21.40 10.73 -12.93
C GLN A 119 -20.54 9.79 -13.77
N GLU A 120 -19.23 9.70 -13.48
CA GLU A 120 -18.27 8.77 -14.09
C GLU A 120 -18.27 7.40 -13.39
#